data_AF-A0AAN6Q927-F1
#
_entry.id   AF-A0AAN6Q927-F1
#
_cell.length_a   1.000
_cell.length_b   1.000
_cell.length_c   1.000
_cell.angle_alpha   90.00
_cell.angle_beta   90.00
_cell.angle_gamma   90.00
#
_symmetry.space_group_name_H-M   'P 1'
#
loop_
_entity.id
_entity.type
_entity.pdbx_description
1 polymer ?
#
loop_
_entity_poly.entity_id
_entity_poly.type
_entity_poly.pdbx_seq_one_letter_code
_entity_poly.pdbx_strand_id
1 'polypeptide(L)'
;MPYPFVLPTTSAFSFSSSCTCDSHPSLPLQASTHRGVVRDALKKHKRLPPASQAPSLSTVTSALQNYIPYLFAIDTGLSNKTIHSDEVFITLKTNPQIEWRPTLSSNVLPAREPPRIRVQSLEHELFFALSTLAATHVLQSRVALQPLYQTTTAPVGTTQRQTAISTATRHLLDAASIYDYLCARSHESLTTTPNAPSSSWPCTDISPPTLRSLRSLALAEATLLAVLKDDPYPAAVAQARNPHDMEWMYKAPDIPKVRAHLFARLCLAASEHAAQAAAGFSSSSSSSLLGKGLGGVGGGGGPGGGGGISEGLVRYVEDLRRASRARTCRFFGIDAELGGETGTGIAWLRAGLAELGVERKGEDGHRDRGGFRGLRKEWSERREDKKVERGLDWGADGGRLEETRVIEMLEAKWTKQNDTMLTQPIPPTAPLLGQMPSGREIHTIKQFQQPMLSPDVLEAMRAPPDRADDVENYPSSDEETAVGSVPGAFPGSSVGLRTGTPGYF
;
A
#
# COMPACT_ATOMS: atom_id res chain seq x y z
N MET A 1 -2.74 10.97 0.66
CA MET A 1 -3.76 9.88 0.59
C MET A 1 -3.02 8.56 0.48
N PRO A 2 -3.33 7.50 1.27
CA PRO A 2 -2.52 6.26 1.28
C PRO A 2 -2.56 5.46 -0.03
N TYR A 3 -1.65 4.53 -0.31
CA TYR A 3 -1.66 3.73 -1.57
C TYR A 3 -2.83 2.72 -1.66
N PRO A 4 -3.55 2.59 -2.81
CA PRO A 4 -4.59 1.58 -3.00
C PRO A 4 -4.00 0.18 -3.31
N PHE A 5 -3.55 -0.53 -2.27
CA PHE A 5 -3.04 -1.89 -2.43
C PHE A 5 -4.07 -2.87 -3.00
N VAL A 6 -3.61 -3.79 -3.84
CA VAL A 6 -4.36 -5.00 -4.20
C VAL A 6 -3.95 -6.10 -3.23
N LEU A 7 -4.93 -6.72 -2.56
CA LEU A 7 -4.66 -7.81 -1.62
C LEU A 7 -4.29 -9.11 -2.38
N PRO A 8 -3.26 -9.84 -1.94
CA PRO A 8 -2.90 -11.12 -2.54
C PRO A 8 -3.99 -12.17 -2.32
N THR A 9 -3.94 -13.24 -3.11
CA THR A 9 -4.81 -14.41 -2.94
C THR A 9 -3.97 -15.66 -2.70
N THR A 10 -4.57 -16.68 -2.10
CA THR A 10 -3.86 -17.91 -1.74
C THR A 10 -4.61 -19.16 -2.21
N SER A 11 -3.91 -20.28 -2.34
CA SER A 11 -4.49 -21.59 -2.69
C SER A 11 -5.13 -22.27 -1.49
N ALA A 12 -5.81 -23.40 -1.73
CA ALA A 12 -6.09 -24.35 -0.66
C ALA A 12 -4.78 -24.95 -0.14
N PHE A 13 -4.73 -25.26 1.16
CA PHE A 13 -3.60 -25.95 1.81
C PHE A 13 -4.11 -26.56 3.13
N SER A 14 -3.60 -27.75 3.47
CA SER A 14 -3.89 -28.47 4.71
C SER A 14 -2.59 -28.63 5.50
N PHE A 15 -2.51 -28.09 6.71
CA PHE A 15 -1.36 -28.22 7.58
C PHE A 15 -1.13 -29.67 8.02
N SER A 16 -2.19 -30.47 8.18
CA SER A 16 -2.07 -31.88 8.60
C SER A 16 -1.32 -32.74 7.57
N SER A 17 -1.28 -32.30 6.30
CA SER A 17 -0.47 -32.93 5.24
C SER A 17 1.04 -32.73 5.43
N SER A 18 1.43 -31.63 6.09
CA SER A 18 2.84 -31.21 6.19
C SER A 18 3.40 -31.34 7.61
N CYS A 19 2.56 -31.29 8.64
CA CYS A 19 2.98 -31.39 10.03
C CYS A 19 1.97 -32.15 10.90
N THR A 20 2.42 -32.62 12.06
CA THR A 20 1.60 -33.16 13.15
C THR A 20 2.01 -32.53 14.46
N CYS A 21 1.09 -32.52 15.42
CA CYS A 21 1.35 -32.06 16.77
C CYS A 21 0.92 -33.14 17.76
N ASP A 22 1.86 -33.70 18.51
CA ASP A 22 1.56 -34.82 19.43
C ASP A 22 0.85 -34.33 20.69
N SER A 23 1.26 -33.15 21.17
CA SER A 23 0.65 -32.47 22.32
C SER A 23 -0.76 -31.94 22.05
N HIS A 24 -0.99 -31.41 20.84
CA HIS A 24 -2.24 -30.76 20.43
C HIS A 24 -2.69 -31.26 19.05
N PRO A 25 -3.19 -32.51 18.94
CA PRO A 25 -3.47 -33.15 17.65
C PRO A 25 -4.43 -32.40 16.74
N SER A 26 -5.34 -31.59 17.30
CA SER A 26 -6.29 -30.78 16.52
C SER A 26 -5.70 -29.48 15.97
N LEU A 27 -4.52 -29.04 16.42
CA LEU A 27 -3.93 -27.75 16.03
C LEU A 27 -3.73 -27.60 14.49
N PRO A 28 -3.13 -28.57 13.77
CA PRO A 28 -2.98 -28.46 12.32
C PRO A 28 -4.33 -28.33 11.59
N LEU A 29 -5.36 -29.10 11.97
CA LEU A 29 -6.68 -29.02 11.36
C LEU A 29 -7.37 -27.67 11.61
N GLN A 30 -7.26 -27.13 12.84
CA GLN A 30 -7.82 -25.82 13.15
C GLN A 30 -7.12 -24.71 12.36
N ALA A 31 -5.79 -24.77 12.24
CA ALA A 31 -5.03 -23.86 11.40
C ALA A 31 -5.48 -23.94 9.92
N SER A 32 -5.68 -25.14 9.37
CA SER A 32 -6.22 -25.36 8.01
C SER A 32 -7.61 -24.74 7.84
N THR A 33 -8.48 -24.92 8.84
CA THR A 33 -9.84 -24.39 8.85
C THR A 33 -9.83 -22.87 8.80
N HIS A 34 -9.07 -22.21 9.68
CA HIS A 34 -8.95 -20.75 9.71
C HIS A 34 -8.26 -20.20 8.46
N ARG A 35 -7.27 -20.91 7.91
CA ARG A 35 -6.65 -20.57 6.62
C ARG A 35 -7.66 -20.61 5.47
N GLY A 36 -8.55 -21.60 5.47
CA GLY A 36 -9.66 -21.70 4.50
C GLY A 36 -10.56 -20.46 4.53
N VAL A 37 -10.90 -19.97 5.74
CA VAL A 37 -11.68 -18.74 5.91
C VAL A 37 -10.94 -17.52 5.35
N VAL A 38 -9.63 -17.39 5.59
CA VAL A 38 -8.81 -16.31 5.01
C VAL A 38 -8.81 -16.36 3.49
N ARG A 39 -8.59 -17.55 2.91
CA ARG A 39 -8.62 -17.76 1.45
C ARG A 39 -9.95 -17.30 0.86
N ASP A 40 -11.06 -17.69 1.48
CA ASP A 40 -12.40 -17.40 0.97
C ASP A 40 -12.75 -15.91 1.13
N ALA A 41 -12.34 -15.28 2.24
CA ALA A 41 -12.48 -13.84 2.45
C ALA A 41 -11.68 -13.04 1.39
N LEU A 42 -10.43 -13.42 1.11
CA LEU A 42 -9.59 -12.77 0.10
C LEU A 42 -10.15 -12.96 -1.32
N LYS A 43 -10.60 -14.18 -1.66
CA LYS A 43 -11.24 -14.46 -2.96
C LYS A 43 -12.53 -13.65 -3.13
N LYS A 44 -13.37 -13.61 -2.11
CA LYS A 44 -14.61 -12.82 -2.12
C LYS A 44 -14.30 -11.34 -2.31
N HIS A 45 -13.37 -10.79 -1.53
CA HIS A 45 -12.92 -9.41 -1.65
C HIS A 45 -12.43 -9.07 -3.07
N LYS A 46 -11.55 -9.91 -3.65
CA LYS A 46 -11.03 -9.72 -5.02
C LYS A 46 -12.15 -9.70 -6.07
N ARG A 47 -13.17 -10.55 -5.92
CA ARG A 47 -14.29 -10.68 -6.88
C ARG A 47 -15.31 -9.54 -6.77
N LEU A 48 -15.31 -8.80 -5.67
CA LEU A 48 -16.23 -7.68 -5.50
C LEU A 48 -15.89 -6.54 -6.47
N PRO A 49 -16.90 -5.90 -7.07
CA PRO A 49 -16.71 -4.62 -7.75
C PRO A 49 -16.00 -3.63 -6.81
N PRO A 50 -15.07 -2.82 -7.29
CA PRO A 50 -14.28 -1.93 -6.44
C PRO A 50 -15.10 -1.03 -5.49
N ALA A 51 -16.27 -0.55 -5.92
CA ALA A 51 -17.18 0.25 -5.07
C ALA A 51 -17.70 -0.51 -3.83
N SER A 52 -17.70 -1.84 -3.86
CA SER A 52 -18.16 -2.72 -2.78
C SER A 52 -17.01 -3.35 -1.98
N GLN A 53 -15.75 -3.08 -2.34
CA GLN A 53 -14.60 -3.65 -1.64
C GLN A 53 -14.38 -3.03 -0.26
N ALA A 54 -14.62 -1.72 -0.10
CA ALA A 54 -14.45 -1.00 1.16
C ALA A 54 -15.15 -1.66 2.38
N PRO A 55 -16.47 -1.98 2.34
CA PRO A 55 -17.14 -2.61 3.48
C PRO A 55 -16.67 -4.05 3.76
N SER A 56 -16.05 -4.73 2.79
CA SER A 56 -15.57 -6.11 2.98
C SER A 56 -14.21 -6.22 3.68
N LEU A 57 -13.48 -5.10 3.84
CA LEU A 57 -12.16 -5.09 4.48
C LEU A 57 -12.20 -5.52 5.95
N SER A 58 -13.31 -5.25 6.66
CA SER A 58 -13.50 -5.72 8.04
C SER A 58 -13.56 -7.25 8.10
N THR A 59 -14.27 -7.91 7.18
CA THR A 59 -14.30 -9.37 7.06
C THR A 59 -12.92 -9.95 6.82
N VAL A 60 -12.12 -9.34 5.93
CA VAL A 60 -10.74 -9.78 5.66
C VAL A 60 -9.86 -9.62 6.91
N THR A 61 -9.98 -8.49 7.60
CA THR A 61 -9.24 -8.22 8.85
C THR A 61 -9.55 -9.26 9.91
N SER A 62 -10.84 -9.51 10.19
CA SER A 62 -11.26 -10.54 11.15
C SER A 62 -10.76 -11.93 10.78
N ALA A 63 -10.84 -12.31 9.50
CA ALA A 63 -10.35 -13.61 9.05
C ALA A 63 -8.84 -13.77 9.31
N LEU A 64 -8.03 -12.75 8.98
CA LEU A 64 -6.59 -12.75 9.23
C LEU A 64 -6.26 -12.78 10.72
N GLN A 65 -6.91 -11.92 11.52
CA GLN A 65 -6.71 -11.86 12.97
C GLN A 65 -7.07 -13.16 13.69
N ASN A 66 -8.05 -13.90 13.18
CA ASN A 66 -8.40 -15.22 13.72
C ASN A 66 -7.42 -16.32 13.29
N TYR A 67 -6.75 -16.18 12.14
CA TYR A 67 -5.82 -17.17 11.60
C TYR A 67 -4.40 -17.03 12.14
N ILE A 68 -3.89 -15.80 12.24
CA ILE A 68 -2.51 -15.50 12.63
C ILE A 68 -2.08 -16.14 13.97
N PRO A 69 -2.92 -16.20 15.03
CA PRO A 69 -2.56 -16.88 16.27
C PRO A 69 -2.21 -18.36 16.07
N TYR A 70 -2.92 -19.06 15.18
CA TYR A 70 -2.63 -20.47 14.85
C TYR A 70 -1.31 -20.60 14.09
N LEU A 71 -1.00 -19.67 13.17
CA LEU A 71 0.31 -19.63 12.52
C LEU A 71 1.45 -19.45 13.52
N PHE A 72 1.29 -18.53 14.47
CA PHE A 72 2.30 -18.32 15.53
C PHE A 72 2.43 -19.53 16.44
N ALA A 73 1.33 -20.21 16.77
CA ALA A 73 1.39 -21.44 17.55
C ALA A 73 2.18 -22.54 16.82
N ILE A 74 1.97 -22.67 15.49
CA ILE A 74 2.73 -23.64 14.69
C ILE A 74 4.22 -23.26 14.61
N ASP A 75 4.53 -21.98 14.38
CA ASP A 75 5.90 -21.47 14.32
C ASP A 75 6.66 -21.67 15.65
N THR A 76 5.97 -21.41 16.76
CA THR A 76 6.52 -21.56 18.12
C THR A 76 6.79 -23.03 18.43
N GLY A 77 5.87 -23.92 18.07
CA GLY A 77 6.04 -25.36 18.29
C GLY A 77 7.12 -26.00 17.42
N LEU A 78 7.32 -25.53 16.18
CA LEU A 78 8.46 -25.93 15.35
C LEU A 78 9.81 -25.45 15.91
N SER A 79 9.80 -24.35 16.67
CA SER A 79 10.99 -23.80 17.31
C SER A 79 11.28 -24.40 18.69
N ASN A 80 10.51 -25.41 19.14
CA ASN A 80 10.57 -26.00 20.48
C ASN A 80 10.48 -24.96 21.61
N LYS A 81 9.65 -23.93 21.41
CA LYS A 81 9.36 -22.89 22.41
C LYS A 81 8.00 -23.16 23.04
N THR A 82 7.79 -22.70 24.27
CA THR A 82 6.52 -22.87 25.00
C THR A 82 5.53 -21.76 24.70
N ILE A 83 4.23 -22.09 24.69
CA ILE A 83 3.12 -21.12 24.59
C ILE A 83 2.42 -21.09 25.95
N HIS A 84 2.44 -19.96 26.66
CA HIS A 84 1.87 -19.86 28.02
C HIS A 84 2.41 -20.90 29.03
N SER A 85 3.68 -21.31 28.86
CA SER A 85 4.31 -22.43 29.61
C SER A 85 3.81 -23.83 29.25
N ASP A 86 2.91 -23.94 28.25
CA ASP A 86 2.53 -25.21 27.65
C ASP A 86 3.50 -25.58 26.53
N GLU A 87 3.85 -26.86 26.45
CA GLU A 87 4.79 -27.38 25.47
C GLU A 87 4.03 -27.84 24.23
N VAL A 88 4.15 -27.06 23.14
CA VAL A 88 3.56 -27.42 21.85
C VAL A 88 4.63 -28.04 20.97
N PHE A 89 4.56 -29.36 20.78
CA PHE A 89 5.54 -30.09 19.98
C PHE A 89 5.01 -30.38 18.58
N ILE A 90 5.66 -29.81 17.56
CA ILE A 90 5.25 -29.96 16.17
C ILE A 90 6.35 -30.67 15.39
N THR A 91 5.95 -31.76 14.74
CA THR A 91 6.82 -32.57 13.88
C THR A 91 6.48 -32.28 12.42
N LEU A 92 7.46 -31.78 11.66
CA LEU A 92 7.33 -31.57 10.23
C LEU A 92 7.49 -32.90 9.48
N LYS A 93 6.46 -33.31 8.73
CA LYS A 93 6.46 -34.50 7.87
C LYS A 93 7.06 -34.22 6.51
N THR A 94 6.64 -33.12 5.89
CA THR A 94 7.06 -32.68 4.56
C THR A 94 7.08 -31.16 4.51
N ASN A 95 7.89 -30.60 3.60
CA ASN A 95 7.91 -29.14 3.43
C ASN A 95 6.56 -28.65 2.91
N PRO A 96 5.93 -27.65 3.57
CA PRO A 96 4.61 -27.17 3.19
C PRO A 96 4.64 -26.64 1.76
N GLN A 97 3.73 -27.07 0.90
CA GLN A 97 3.64 -26.58 -0.48
C GLN A 97 2.48 -25.59 -0.59
N ILE A 98 2.74 -24.33 -0.23
CA ILE A 98 1.72 -23.29 -0.17
C ILE A 98 1.84 -22.38 -1.38
N GLU A 99 0.73 -21.98 -1.99
CA GLU A 99 0.76 -21.06 -3.14
C GLU A 99 0.10 -19.73 -2.83
N TRP A 100 0.84 -18.64 -3.06
CA TRP A 100 0.34 -17.27 -2.99
C TRP A 100 0.40 -16.62 -4.36
N ARG A 101 -0.50 -15.68 -4.61
CA ARG A 101 -0.45 -14.78 -5.75
C ARG A 101 0.04 -13.40 -5.28
N PRO A 102 1.31 -13.04 -5.55
CA PRO A 102 1.87 -11.73 -5.23
C PRO A 102 1.15 -10.60 -5.99
N THR A 103 1.20 -9.38 -5.48
CA THR A 103 0.53 -8.20 -6.06
C THR A 103 1.44 -6.98 -6.21
N LEU A 104 2.62 -6.98 -5.59
CA LEU A 104 3.57 -5.86 -5.69
C LEU A 104 4.56 -6.02 -6.84
N SER A 105 4.69 -7.23 -7.38
CA SER A 105 5.55 -7.54 -8.53
C SER A 105 5.00 -6.96 -9.85
N SER A 106 5.87 -6.48 -10.72
CA SER A 106 5.52 -5.91 -12.03
C SER A 106 4.96 -6.99 -12.95
N ASN A 107 3.74 -6.82 -13.44
CA ASN A 107 3.18 -7.70 -14.46
C ASN A 107 3.83 -7.40 -15.81
N VAL A 108 4.48 -8.40 -16.41
CA VAL A 108 5.08 -8.31 -17.75
C VAL A 108 3.99 -8.12 -18.82
N LEU A 109 2.75 -8.53 -18.56
CA LEU A 109 1.62 -8.40 -19.47
C LEU A 109 0.45 -7.63 -18.81
N PRO A 110 0.04 -6.48 -19.38
CA PRO A 110 -1.18 -5.80 -18.97
C PRO A 110 -2.39 -6.74 -19.10
N ALA A 111 -3.26 -6.75 -18.09
CA ALA A 111 -4.48 -7.58 -18.00
C ALA A 111 -4.31 -9.08 -17.70
N ARG A 112 -3.10 -9.62 -17.57
CA ARG A 112 -2.89 -10.99 -17.06
C ARG A 112 -2.57 -10.96 -15.57
N GLU A 113 -3.23 -11.82 -14.81
CA GLU A 113 -2.91 -11.97 -13.39
C GLU A 113 -1.50 -12.53 -13.19
N PRO A 114 -0.79 -12.09 -12.14
CA PRO A 114 0.51 -12.65 -11.81
C PRO A 114 0.38 -14.15 -11.51
N PRO A 115 1.37 -14.96 -11.92
CA PRO A 115 1.38 -16.38 -11.58
C PRO A 115 1.45 -16.54 -10.06
N ARG A 116 0.88 -17.64 -9.57
CA ARG A 116 1.11 -18.02 -8.18
C ARG A 116 2.56 -18.44 -8.01
N ILE A 117 3.15 -18.05 -6.89
CA ILE A 117 4.44 -18.55 -6.44
C ILE A 117 4.18 -19.65 -5.42
N ARG A 118 5.03 -20.68 -5.48
CA ARG A 118 5.01 -21.75 -4.48
C ARG A 118 6.03 -21.43 -3.40
N VAL A 119 5.58 -21.52 -2.18
CA VAL A 119 6.29 -21.19 -0.95
C VAL A 119 6.46 -22.49 -0.16
N GLN A 120 7.70 -22.76 0.26
CA GLN A 120 8.08 -24.02 0.93
C GLN A 120 8.36 -23.88 2.42
N SER A 121 8.06 -22.73 3.01
CA SER A 121 8.36 -22.42 4.42
C SER A 121 7.15 -21.80 5.11
N LEU A 122 6.93 -22.18 6.37
CA LEU A 122 5.94 -21.56 7.24
C LEU A 122 6.25 -20.08 7.49
N GLU A 123 7.53 -19.70 7.54
CA GLU A 123 7.94 -18.32 7.74
C GLU A 123 7.42 -17.43 6.61
N HIS A 124 7.54 -17.90 5.37
CA HIS A 124 7.01 -17.17 4.23
C HIS A 124 5.47 -17.08 4.24
N GLU A 125 4.75 -18.11 4.69
CA GLU A 125 3.29 -18.04 4.93
C GLU A 125 2.95 -16.96 5.96
N LEU A 126 3.70 -16.90 7.07
CA LEU A 126 3.54 -15.87 8.10
C LEU A 126 3.80 -14.46 7.52
N PHE A 127 4.85 -14.30 6.72
CA PHE A 127 5.18 -13.03 6.06
C PHE A 127 4.07 -12.57 5.11
N PHE A 128 3.50 -13.49 4.33
CA PHE A 128 2.35 -13.17 3.47
C PHE A 128 1.10 -12.81 4.27
N ALA A 129 0.76 -13.59 5.29
CA ALA A 129 -0.41 -13.33 6.13
C ALA A 129 -0.32 -11.96 6.84
N LEU A 130 0.82 -11.66 7.45
CA LEU A 130 1.06 -10.38 8.14
C LEU A 130 1.15 -9.21 7.17
N SER A 131 1.85 -9.34 6.04
CA SER A 131 1.89 -8.28 5.02
C SER A 131 0.51 -8.00 4.43
N THR A 132 -0.32 -9.03 4.27
CA THR A 132 -1.72 -8.88 3.84
C THR A 132 -2.55 -8.13 4.88
N LEU A 133 -2.37 -8.41 6.17
CA LEU A 133 -3.02 -7.68 7.26
C LEU A 133 -2.59 -6.21 7.27
N ALA A 134 -1.29 -5.93 7.14
CA ALA A 134 -0.77 -4.57 7.07
C ALA A 134 -1.32 -3.80 5.86
N ALA A 135 -1.35 -4.42 4.67
CA ALA A 135 -1.97 -3.82 3.48
C ALA A 135 -3.48 -3.56 3.68
N THR A 136 -4.19 -4.47 4.38
CA THR A 136 -5.60 -4.28 4.73
C THR A 136 -5.79 -3.06 5.65
N HIS A 137 -4.91 -2.84 6.62
CA HIS A 137 -4.94 -1.63 7.45
C HIS A 137 -4.69 -0.36 6.63
N VAL A 138 -3.75 -0.35 5.68
CA VAL A 138 -3.58 0.80 4.76
C VAL A 138 -4.86 1.08 3.98
N LEU A 139 -5.55 0.04 3.48
CA LEU A 139 -6.83 0.19 2.80
C LEU A 139 -7.94 0.71 3.74
N GLN A 140 -8.00 0.26 4.99
CA GLN A 140 -8.92 0.80 5.99
C GLN A 140 -8.64 2.27 6.30
N SER A 141 -7.37 2.67 6.34
CA SER A 141 -6.99 4.08 6.45
C SER A 141 -7.52 4.90 5.27
N ARG A 142 -7.49 4.36 4.04
CA ARG A 142 -8.08 5.03 2.88
C ARG A 142 -9.58 5.20 3.04
N VAL A 143 -10.29 4.13 3.41
CA VAL A 143 -11.75 4.18 3.61
C VAL A 143 -12.12 5.21 4.67
N ALA A 144 -11.39 5.28 5.79
CA ALA A 144 -11.63 6.27 6.83
C ALA A 144 -11.43 7.71 6.34
N LEU A 145 -10.51 7.95 5.41
CA LEU A 145 -10.19 9.27 4.88
C LEU A 145 -11.10 9.70 3.71
N GLN A 146 -11.70 8.76 2.98
CA GLN A 146 -12.48 9.05 1.76
C GLN A 146 -13.53 10.16 1.94
N PRO A 147 -14.32 10.21 3.02
CA PRO A 147 -15.34 11.25 3.20
C PRO A 147 -14.76 12.68 3.20
N LEU A 148 -13.48 12.85 3.57
CA LEU A 148 -12.84 14.16 3.66
C LEU A 148 -12.49 14.77 2.30
N TYR A 149 -12.52 13.96 1.24
CA TYR A 149 -12.15 14.37 -0.11
C TYR A 149 -13.34 14.43 -1.07
N GLN A 150 -14.55 14.10 -0.60
CA GLN A 150 -15.77 14.21 -1.40
C GLN A 150 -16.17 15.68 -1.55
N THR A 151 -16.30 16.15 -2.81
CA THR A 151 -16.65 17.54 -3.14
C THR A 151 -18.11 17.72 -3.56
N THR A 152 -18.91 16.66 -3.54
CA THR A 152 -20.33 16.66 -3.95
C THR A 152 -21.31 16.41 -2.81
N THR A 153 -20.80 16.17 -1.60
CA THR A 153 -21.60 15.98 -0.39
C THR A 153 -21.47 17.17 0.55
N ALA A 154 -22.32 17.24 1.57
CA ALA A 154 -22.17 18.21 2.64
C ALA A 154 -20.78 18.08 3.30
N PRO A 155 -20.15 19.19 3.71
CA PRO A 155 -18.83 19.17 4.34
C PRO A 155 -18.87 18.35 5.64
N VAL A 156 -17.81 17.57 5.87
CA VAL A 156 -17.66 16.75 7.08
C VAL A 156 -17.38 17.66 8.27
N GLY A 157 -18.19 17.56 9.32
CA GLY A 157 -18.01 18.36 10.53
C GLY A 157 -16.69 18.08 11.26
N THR A 158 -16.21 19.06 12.05
CA THR A 158 -14.89 19.02 12.72
C THR A 158 -14.65 17.75 13.54
N THR A 159 -15.64 17.29 14.31
CA THR A 159 -15.52 16.07 15.12
C THR A 159 -15.36 14.82 14.27
N GLN A 160 -16.16 14.68 13.19
CA GLN A 160 -16.06 13.56 12.27
C GLN A 160 -14.72 13.57 11.53
N ARG A 161 -14.23 14.75 11.18
CA ARG A 161 -12.91 14.95 10.58
C ARG A 161 -11.78 14.45 11.50
N GLN A 162 -11.81 14.83 12.77
CA GLN A 162 -10.82 14.38 13.76
C GLN A 162 -10.87 12.86 13.94
N THR A 163 -12.07 12.28 14.02
CA THR A 163 -12.26 10.83 14.13
C THR A 163 -11.71 10.08 12.90
N ALA A 164 -11.99 10.58 11.70
CA ALA A 164 -11.50 10.01 10.44
C ALA A 164 -9.95 10.00 10.40
N ILE A 165 -9.32 11.14 10.69
CA ILE A 165 -7.84 11.25 10.71
C ILE A 165 -7.23 10.38 11.79
N SER A 166 -7.78 10.38 13.01
CA SER A 166 -7.27 9.57 14.12
C SER A 166 -7.36 8.08 13.80
N THR A 167 -8.49 7.64 13.24
CA THR A 167 -8.71 6.25 12.81
C THR A 167 -7.73 5.84 11.71
N ALA A 168 -7.56 6.70 10.70
CA ALA A 168 -6.61 6.48 9.61
C ALA A 168 -5.17 6.40 10.11
N THR A 169 -4.77 7.31 11.00
CA THR A 169 -3.44 7.33 11.61
C THR A 169 -3.17 6.04 12.38
N ARG A 170 -4.14 5.56 13.18
CA ARG A 170 -4.01 4.29 13.90
C ARG A 170 -3.75 3.14 12.94
N HIS A 171 -4.56 3.00 11.88
CA HIS A 171 -4.37 1.92 10.91
C HIS A 171 -3.00 1.97 10.20
N LEU A 172 -2.50 3.16 9.84
CA LEU A 172 -1.17 3.29 9.22
C LEU A 172 -0.05 2.92 10.20
N LEU A 173 -0.18 3.30 11.48
CA LEU A 173 0.79 2.92 12.51
C LEU A 173 0.73 1.41 12.83
N ASP A 174 -0.46 0.80 12.81
CA ASP A 174 -0.61 -0.64 12.93
C ASP A 174 0.09 -1.35 11.76
N ALA A 175 -0.10 -0.89 10.52
CA ALA A 175 0.61 -1.40 9.35
C ALA A 175 2.13 -1.23 9.47
N ALA A 176 2.61 -0.06 9.89
CA ALA A 176 4.03 0.21 10.12
C ALA A 176 4.62 -0.73 11.19
N SER A 177 3.89 -1.00 12.27
CA SER A 177 4.32 -1.93 13.33
C SER A 177 4.49 -3.36 12.82
N ILE A 178 3.58 -3.82 11.97
CA ILE A 178 3.64 -5.17 11.39
C ILE A 178 4.84 -5.27 10.44
N TYR A 179 5.05 -4.28 9.57
CA TYR A 179 6.21 -4.28 8.67
C TYR A 179 7.54 -4.15 9.42
N ASP A 180 7.59 -3.36 10.49
CA ASP A 180 8.77 -3.25 11.36
C ASP A 180 9.12 -4.59 12.02
N TYR A 181 8.09 -5.29 12.53
CA TYR A 181 8.23 -6.64 13.07
C TYR A 181 8.75 -7.65 12.03
N LEU A 182 8.18 -7.66 10.81
CA LEU A 182 8.64 -8.52 9.73
C LEU A 182 10.09 -8.20 9.32
N CYS A 183 10.49 -6.92 9.32
CA CYS A 183 11.86 -6.52 9.06
C CYS A 183 12.82 -7.06 10.12
N ALA A 184 12.50 -6.89 11.41
CA ALA A 184 13.30 -7.41 12.51
C ALA A 184 13.46 -8.93 12.43
N ARG A 185 12.36 -9.64 12.19
CA ARG A 185 12.35 -11.10 12.04
C ARG A 185 13.19 -11.55 10.83
N SER A 186 13.07 -10.88 9.69
CA SER A 186 13.88 -11.21 8.51
C SER A 186 15.38 -11.08 8.75
N HIS A 187 15.79 -10.11 9.57
CA HIS A 187 17.19 -9.91 9.94
C HIS A 187 17.70 -11.04 10.84
N GLU A 188 16.90 -11.49 11.80
CA GLU A 188 17.21 -12.65 12.65
C GLU A 188 17.45 -13.91 11.80
N SER A 189 16.58 -14.17 10.82
CA SER A 189 16.70 -15.32 9.90
C SER A 189 17.98 -15.27 9.05
N LEU A 190 18.37 -14.07 8.59
CA LEU A 190 19.63 -13.84 7.85
C LEU A 190 20.87 -14.05 8.73
N THR A 191 20.84 -13.63 10.00
CA THR A 191 21.97 -13.79 10.92
C THR A 191 22.18 -15.22 11.39
N THR A 192 21.10 -15.99 11.53
CA THR A 192 21.15 -17.38 11.98
C THR A 192 21.53 -18.37 10.87
N THR A 193 21.36 -17.98 9.59
CA THR A 193 21.73 -18.79 8.42
C THR A 193 22.61 -18.04 7.42
N PRO A 194 23.84 -17.65 7.79
CA PRO A 194 24.70 -16.74 7.00
C PRO A 194 25.14 -17.28 5.62
N ASN A 195 24.99 -18.59 5.37
CA ASN A 195 25.35 -19.22 4.09
C ASN A 195 24.15 -19.52 3.18
N ALA A 196 22.94 -19.04 3.50
CA ALA A 196 21.82 -19.13 2.58
C ALA A 196 22.09 -18.22 1.36
N PRO A 197 21.97 -18.71 0.10
CA PRO A 197 22.22 -17.91 -1.08
C PRO A 197 21.30 -16.67 -1.08
N SER A 198 21.80 -15.53 -1.58
CA SER A 198 21.08 -14.25 -1.70
C SER A 198 19.79 -14.30 -2.52
N SER A 199 19.42 -15.48 -3.05
CA SER A 199 18.21 -15.83 -3.78
C SER A 199 17.15 -16.53 -2.92
N SER A 200 17.21 -16.43 -1.59
CA SER A 200 16.37 -17.24 -0.67
C SER A 200 14.90 -16.80 -0.57
N TRP A 201 14.55 -15.59 -1.00
CA TRP A 201 13.16 -15.10 -0.95
C TRP A 201 12.39 -15.44 -2.23
N PRO A 202 11.19 -16.03 -2.14
CA PRO A 202 10.46 -16.56 -3.30
C PRO A 202 9.84 -15.47 -4.18
N CYS A 203 9.69 -14.24 -3.68
CA CYS A 203 9.26 -13.08 -4.46
C CYS A 203 9.67 -11.75 -3.80
N THR A 204 9.48 -10.66 -4.54
CA THR A 204 9.75 -9.30 -4.07
C THR A 204 8.80 -8.84 -2.98
N ASP A 205 7.55 -9.31 -2.95
CA ASP A 205 6.50 -8.83 -2.05
C ASP A 205 6.84 -9.02 -0.56
N ILE A 206 7.49 -10.14 -0.24
CA ILE A 206 7.91 -10.48 1.13
C ILE A 206 9.40 -10.29 1.36
N SER A 207 10.12 -9.70 0.40
CA SER A 207 11.56 -9.48 0.54
C SER A 207 11.87 -8.40 1.58
N PRO A 208 12.97 -8.51 2.35
CA PRO A 208 13.31 -7.54 3.39
C PRO A 208 13.41 -6.08 2.90
N PRO A 209 14.00 -5.79 1.72
CA PRO A 209 14.03 -4.42 1.20
C PRO A 209 12.62 -3.86 0.94
N THR A 210 11.72 -4.67 0.36
CA THR A 210 10.32 -4.29 0.12
C THR A 210 9.59 -4.03 1.43
N LEU A 211 9.74 -4.90 2.43
CA LEU A 211 9.11 -4.73 3.75
C LEU A 211 9.57 -3.43 4.43
N ARG A 212 10.87 -3.11 4.35
CA ARG A 212 11.43 -1.86 4.89
C ARG A 212 10.90 -0.63 4.14
N SER A 213 10.74 -0.72 2.82
CA SER A 213 10.12 0.33 2.03
C SER A 213 8.64 0.52 2.36
N LEU A 214 7.88 -0.56 2.56
CA LEU A 214 6.47 -0.50 2.95
C LEU A 214 6.28 0.10 4.35
N ARG A 215 7.15 -0.25 5.31
CA ARG A 215 7.22 0.40 6.63
C ARG A 215 7.43 1.91 6.49
N SER A 216 8.42 2.32 5.71
CA SER A 216 8.77 3.73 5.51
C SER A 216 7.64 4.49 4.80
N LEU A 217 6.95 3.84 3.85
CA LEU A 217 5.78 4.38 3.18
C LEU A 217 4.63 4.65 4.16
N ALA A 218 4.30 3.67 5.02
CA ALA A 218 3.25 3.83 6.02
C ALA A 218 3.55 4.97 7.01
N LEU A 219 4.83 5.15 7.39
CA LEU A 219 5.26 6.28 8.22
C LEU A 219 5.13 7.62 7.51
N ALA A 220 5.51 7.71 6.23
CA ALA A 220 5.36 8.93 5.45
C ALA A 220 3.89 9.38 5.41
N GLU A 221 3.00 8.44 5.08
CA GLU A 221 1.55 8.68 5.04
C GLU A 221 0.99 9.08 6.41
N ALA A 222 1.37 8.38 7.49
CA ALA A 222 0.94 8.70 8.85
C ALA A 222 1.45 10.07 9.32
N THR A 223 2.66 10.46 8.93
CA THR A 223 3.25 11.75 9.28
C THR A 223 2.49 12.90 8.62
N LEU A 224 2.08 12.74 7.35
CA LEU A 224 1.25 13.74 6.67
C LEU A 224 -0.14 13.89 7.29
N LEU A 225 -0.71 12.84 7.90
CA LEU A 225 -1.99 12.93 8.60
C LEU A 225 -1.91 13.80 9.86
N ALA A 226 -0.76 13.84 10.53
CA ALA A 226 -0.56 14.73 11.67
C ALA A 226 -0.63 16.21 11.27
N VAL A 227 -0.18 16.54 10.04
CA VAL A 227 -0.28 17.88 9.47
C VAL A 227 -1.69 18.15 8.95
N LEU A 228 -2.30 17.21 8.22
CA LEU A 228 -3.66 17.35 7.66
C LEU A 228 -4.73 17.62 8.73
N LYS A 229 -4.47 17.22 9.98
CA LYS A 229 -5.36 17.49 11.11
C LYS A 229 -5.64 18.98 11.32
N ASP A 230 -4.61 19.80 11.17
CA ASP A 230 -4.64 21.22 11.48
C ASP A 230 -4.37 22.09 10.24
N ASP A 231 -4.13 21.49 9.06
CA ASP A 231 -3.96 22.17 7.79
C ASP A 231 -5.31 22.47 7.14
N PRO A 232 -5.72 23.74 7.06
CA PRO A 232 -7.04 24.10 6.56
C PRO A 232 -7.08 24.34 5.04
N TYR A 233 -5.93 24.52 4.39
CA TYR A 233 -5.90 24.91 2.98
C TYR A 233 -6.39 23.83 2.01
N PRO A 234 -6.10 22.53 2.22
CA PRO A 234 -6.69 21.47 1.41
C PRO A 234 -8.22 21.50 1.45
N ALA A 235 -8.80 21.72 2.64
CA ALA A 235 -10.24 21.86 2.79
C ALA A 235 -10.73 23.12 2.04
N ALA A 236 -10.11 24.28 2.24
CA ALA A 236 -10.52 25.52 1.56
C ALA A 236 -10.54 25.39 0.02
N VAL A 237 -9.54 24.73 -0.56
CA VAL A 237 -9.48 24.45 -2.01
C VAL A 237 -10.57 23.49 -2.45
N ALA A 238 -10.88 22.47 -1.64
CA ALA A 238 -11.97 21.52 -1.93
C ALA A 238 -13.35 22.21 -1.83
N GLN A 239 -13.56 23.04 -0.81
CA GLN A 239 -14.81 23.78 -0.57
C GLN A 239 -15.11 24.79 -1.68
N ALA A 240 -14.10 25.50 -2.19
CA ALA A 240 -14.26 26.41 -3.32
C ALA A 240 -14.79 25.74 -4.61
N ARG A 241 -14.75 24.39 -4.66
CA ARG A 241 -15.21 23.57 -5.78
C ARG A 241 -16.52 22.83 -5.46
N ASN A 242 -16.99 22.89 -4.22
CA ASN A 242 -18.22 22.24 -3.79
C ASN A 242 -19.39 23.21 -4.00
N PRO A 243 -20.31 22.94 -4.95
CA PRO A 243 -21.45 23.83 -5.21
C PRO A 243 -22.44 23.88 -4.04
N HIS A 244 -22.35 22.94 -3.10
CA HIS A 244 -23.23 22.84 -1.92
C HIS A 244 -22.62 23.46 -0.66
N ASP A 245 -21.37 23.93 -0.72
CA ASP A 245 -20.71 24.57 0.42
C ASP A 245 -20.91 26.09 0.38
N MET A 246 -21.54 26.66 1.41
CA MET A 246 -21.75 28.10 1.56
C MET A 246 -20.92 28.70 2.71
N GLU A 247 -20.04 27.91 3.34
CA GLU A 247 -19.27 28.29 4.52
C GLU A 247 -18.02 29.14 4.18
N TRP A 248 -17.56 29.08 2.92
CA TRP A 248 -16.43 29.86 2.39
C TRP A 248 -16.59 31.38 2.55
N MET A 249 -17.80 31.87 2.84
CA MET A 249 -18.13 33.28 3.03
C MET A 249 -17.73 33.86 4.39
N TYR A 250 -17.41 33.05 5.41
CA TYR A 250 -17.41 33.55 6.80
C TYR A 250 -16.03 33.72 7.45
N LYS A 251 -14.96 33.01 7.03
CA LYS A 251 -13.59 33.29 7.48
C LYS A 251 -12.52 32.58 6.63
N ALA A 252 -11.42 33.29 6.33
CA ALA A 252 -10.21 32.63 5.83
C ALA A 252 -9.59 31.77 6.95
N PRO A 253 -9.09 30.58 6.67
CA PRO A 253 -8.43 29.79 7.69
C PRO A 253 -7.14 30.43 8.18
N ASP A 254 -6.88 30.35 9.48
CA ASP A 254 -5.70 30.94 10.11
C ASP A 254 -4.85 29.83 10.76
N ILE A 255 -3.54 29.84 10.49
CA ILE A 255 -2.57 28.90 11.08
C ILE A 255 -1.66 29.68 12.01
N PRO A 256 -1.58 29.34 13.31
CA PRO A 256 -0.62 29.98 14.21
C PRO A 256 0.82 29.79 13.73
N LYS A 257 1.63 30.86 13.76
CA LYS A 257 3.03 30.89 13.28
C LYS A 257 3.88 29.71 13.78
N VAL A 258 3.84 29.41 15.08
CA VAL A 258 4.60 28.29 15.69
C VAL A 258 4.26 26.93 15.07
N ARG A 259 3.04 26.75 14.56
CA ARG A 259 2.61 25.51 13.90
C ARG A 259 3.08 25.43 12.45
N ALA A 260 3.20 26.55 11.73
CA ALA A 260 3.63 26.54 10.33
C ALA A 260 5.05 25.97 10.19
N HIS A 261 6.02 26.49 10.94
CA HIS A 261 7.39 25.96 10.92
C HIS A 261 7.47 24.49 11.36
N LEU A 262 6.70 24.08 12.37
CA LEU A 262 6.61 22.68 12.79
C LEU A 262 6.08 21.80 11.66
N PHE A 263 4.98 22.19 11.01
CA PHE A 263 4.39 21.44 9.90
C PHE A 263 5.32 21.32 8.71
N ALA A 264 6.10 22.36 8.40
CA ALA A 264 7.16 22.27 7.39
C ALA A 264 8.11 21.11 7.72
N ARG A 265 8.62 21.04 8.95
CA ARG A 265 9.54 19.99 9.37
C ARG A 265 8.91 18.60 9.42
N LEU A 266 7.62 18.49 9.76
CA LEU A 266 6.89 17.21 9.70
C LEU A 266 6.72 16.74 8.25
N CYS A 267 6.33 17.63 7.32
CA CYS A 267 6.23 17.31 5.91
C CYS A 267 7.58 16.91 5.30
N LEU A 268 8.67 17.50 5.79
CA LEU A 268 10.00 17.13 5.35
C LEU A 268 10.41 15.73 5.84
N ALA A 269 10.11 15.37 7.10
CA ALA A 269 10.29 14.00 7.59
C ALA A 269 9.46 13.00 6.77
N ALA A 270 8.22 13.34 6.41
CA ALA A 270 7.42 12.51 5.51
C ALA A 270 8.08 12.34 4.12
N SER A 271 8.69 13.40 3.58
CA SER A 271 9.43 13.34 2.32
C SER A 271 10.68 12.44 2.45
N GLU A 272 11.41 12.51 3.55
CA GLU A 272 12.56 11.65 3.84
C GLU A 272 12.16 10.17 3.94
N HIS A 273 11.07 9.85 4.65
CA HIS A 273 10.50 8.49 4.70
C HIS A 273 10.07 7.99 3.31
N ALA A 274 9.41 8.84 2.52
CA ALA A 274 9.03 8.50 1.15
C ALA A 274 10.26 8.30 0.24
N ALA A 275 11.32 9.08 0.43
CA ALA A 275 12.58 8.90 -0.30
C ALA A 275 13.27 7.57 0.06
N GLN A 276 13.27 7.18 1.34
CA GLN A 276 13.76 5.87 1.78
C GLN A 276 12.94 4.74 1.14
N ALA A 277 11.61 4.87 1.11
CA ALA A 277 10.74 3.90 0.45
C ALA A 277 11.05 3.77 -1.05
N ALA A 278 11.16 4.89 -1.77
CA ALA A 278 11.47 4.93 -3.21
C ALA A 278 12.83 4.30 -3.53
N ALA A 279 13.85 4.61 -2.74
CA ALA A 279 15.19 4.04 -2.89
C ALA A 279 15.17 2.52 -2.69
N GLY A 280 14.51 2.03 -1.64
CA GLY A 280 14.39 0.60 -1.38
C GLY A 280 13.62 -0.15 -2.47
N PHE A 281 12.53 0.44 -3.00
CA PHE A 281 11.78 -0.18 -4.09
C PHE A 281 12.55 -0.22 -5.42
N SER A 282 13.36 0.81 -5.69
CA SER A 282 14.26 0.85 -6.85
C SER A 282 15.38 -0.20 -6.73
N SER A 283 15.94 -0.36 -5.53
CA SER A 283 16.95 -1.39 -5.24
C SER A 283 16.40 -2.80 -5.46
N SER A 284 15.19 -3.10 -4.98
CA SER A 284 14.50 -4.40 -5.20
C SER A 284 14.23 -4.70 -6.68
N SER A 285 14.08 -3.65 -7.50
CA SER A 285 13.82 -3.79 -8.94
C SER A 285 15.10 -4.13 -9.73
N SER A 286 16.27 -3.71 -9.23
CA SER A 286 17.57 -3.98 -9.84
C SER A 286 18.12 -5.39 -9.56
N SER A 287 17.83 -5.97 -8.39
CA SER A 287 18.26 -7.35 -8.04
C SER A 287 17.57 -8.43 -8.88
N SER A 288 16.40 -8.12 -9.46
CA SER A 288 15.64 -9.02 -10.32
C SER A 288 16.23 -9.17 -11.74
N LEU A 289 17.11 -8.27 -12.17
CA LEU A 289 17.72 -8.31 -13.51
C LEU A 289 18.94 -9.25 -13.60
N LEU A 290 19.57 -9.59 -12.46
CA LEU A 290 20.72 -10.50 -12.40
C LEU A 290 20.35 -11.98 -12.59
N GLY A 291 19.05 -12.32 -12.63
CA GLY A 291 18.58 -13.66 -13.02
C GLY A 291 18.57 -13.89 -14.55
N LYS A 292 18.97 -12.90 -15.34
CA LYS A 292 18.89 -12.95 -16.81
C LYS A 292 20.27 -12.74 -17.46
N GLY A 293 21.26 -13.52 -17.03
CA GLY A 293 22.58 -13.48 -17.62
C GLY A 293 23.43 -14.70 -17.27
N LEU A 294 23.28 -15.77 -18.06
CA LEU A 294 24.36 -16.58 -18.68
C LEU A 294 23.70 -17.77 -19.42
N GLY A 295 24.07 -17.96 -20.67
CA GLY A 295 23.35 -18.80 -21.64
C GLY A 295 23.33 -20.30 -21.34
N GLY A 296 22.24 -20.93 -21.77
CA GLY A 296 22.08 -22.38 -21.82
C GLY A 296 20.86 -22.74 -22.65
N VAL A 297 21.09 -23.06 -23.92
CA VAL A 297 20.10 -23.64 -24.84
C VAL A 297 19.73 -25.03 -24.30
N GLY A 298 18.51 -25.22 -23.82
CA GLY A 298 18.00 -26.52 -23.37
C GLY A 298 16.59 -26.41 -22.79
N GLY A 299 15.62 -27.06 -23.42
CA GLY A 299 14.21 -27.01 -23.04
C GLY A 299 13.92 -27.58 -21.65
N GLY A 300 12.99 -26.93 -20.94
CA GLY A 300 12.46 -27.36 -19.64
C GLY A 300 11.70 -26.21 -18.98
N GLY A 301 10.38 -26.19 -19.10
CA GLY A 301 9.52 -25.13 -18.60
C GLY A 301 9.45 -25.07 -17.06
N GLY A 302 9.69 -23.88 -16.51
CA GLY A 302 9.31 -23.48 -15.16
C GLY A 302 9.04 -21.97 -15.14
N PRO A 303 7.95 -21.47 -14.53
CA PRO A 303 7.63 -20.04 -14.56
C PRO A 303 8.46 -19.28 -13.51
N GLY A 304 9.63 -18.79 -13.90
CA GLY A 304 10.44 -17.86 -13.12
C GLY A 304 9.82 -16.46 -13.11
N GLY A 305 8.99 -16.17 -12.12
CA GLY A 305 8.38 -14.86 -11.89
C GLY A 305 9.28 -13.91 -11.11
N GLY A 306 10.40 -13.49 -11.70
CA GLY A 306 11.26 -12.42 -11.16
C GLY A 306 10.99 -11.11 -11.90
N GLY A 307 9.89 -10.43 -11.57
CA GLY A 307 9.61 -9.06 -12.01
C GLY A 307 9.95 -8.07 -10.89
N GLY A 308 10.47 -6.88 -11.23
CA GLY A 308 10.71 -5.80 -10.26
C GLY A 308 9.42 -5.30 -9.60
N ILE A 309 9.48 -4.24 -8.82
CA ILE A 309 8.29 -3.70 -8.14
C ILE A 309 7.39 -2.98 -9.15
N SER A 310 6.07 -3.03 -8.95
CA SER A 310 5.09 -2.39 -9.82
C SER A 310 5.39 -0.89 -10.02
N GLU A 311 5.40 -0.45 -11.28
CA GLU A 311 5.70 0.93 -11.65
C GLU A 311 4.69 1.92 -11.02
N GLY A 312 3.44 1.50 -10.84
CA GLY A 312 2.41 2.29 -10.17
C GLY A 312 2.76 2.62 -8.72
N LEU A 313 3.29 1.66 -7.96
CA LEU A 313 3.73 1.89 -6.58
C LEU A 313 4.96 2.79 -6.55
N VAL A 314 5.97 2.52 -7.39
CA VAL A 314 7.19 3.34 -7.47
C VAL A 314 6.85 4.79 -7.79
N ARG A 315 5.98 5.01 -8.78
CA ARG A 315 5.51 6.34 -9.17
C ARG A 315 4.74 7.02 -8.04
N TYR A 316 3.82 6.31 -7.38
CA TYR A 316 3.06 6.86 -6.26
C TYR A 316 3.98 7.36 -5.14
N VAL A 317 5.00 6.58 -4.77
CA VAL A 317 5.94 6.94 -3.70
C VAL A 317 6.77 8.16 -4.08
N GLU A 318 7.19 8.25 -5.35
CA GLU A 318 7.92 9.42 -5.86
C GLU A 318 7.03 10.68 -5.92
N ASP A 319 5.78 10.56 -6.36
CA ASP A 319 4.82 11.66 -6.33
C ASP A 319 4.51 12.07 -4.87
N LEU A 320 4.40 11.12 -3.93
CA LEU A 320 4.24 11.38 -2.48
C LEU A 320 5.46 12.11 -1.90
N ARG A 321 6.69 11.71 -2.28
CA ARG A 321 7.94 12.36 -1.87
C ARG A 321 7.95 13.82 -2.29
N ARG A 322 7.62 14.09 -3.56
CA ARG A 322 7.53 15.44 -4.15
C ARG A 322 6.43 16.26 -3.50
N ALA A 323 5.24 15.69 -3.33
CA ALA A 323 4.11 16.35 -2.66
C ALA A 323 4.46 16.75 -1.21
N SER A 324 5.12 15.87 -0.47
CA SER A 324 5.58 16.14 0.90
C SER A 324 6.63 17.26 0.96
N ARG A 325 7.56 17.27 0.00
CA ARG A 325 8.56 18.34 -0.11
C ARG A 325 7.96 19.67 -0.55
N ALA A 326 6.98 19.66 -1.45
CA ALA A 326 6.22 20.85 -1.83
C ALA A 326 5.40 21.41 -0.66
N ARG A 327 4.78 20.54 0.17
CA ARG A 327 4.14 20.94 1.43
C ARG A 327 5.10 21.62 2.39
N THR A 328 6.33 21.10 2.48
CA THR A 328 7.41 21.72 3.26
C THR A 328 7.65 23.15 2.80
N CYS A 329 7.83 23.35 1.49
CA CYS A 329 7.97 24.68 0.90
C CYS A 329 6.77 25.57 1.21
N ARG A 330 5.53 25.06 1.04
CA ARG A 330 4.31 25.81 1.37
C ARG A 330 4.31 26.29 2.82
N PHE A 331 4.62 25.43 3.78
CA PHE A 331 4.62 25.80 5.19
C PHE A 331 5.75 26.76 5.57
N PHE A 332 6.93 26.67 4.96
CA PHE A 332 7.95 27.73 5.09
C PHE A 332 7.47 29.04 4.47
N GLY A 333 6.75 28.99 3.36
CA GLY A 333 6.13 30.17 2.77
C GLY A 333 5.10 30.83 3.69
N ILE A 334 4.27 30.03 4.36
CA ILE A 334 3.30 30.50 5.36
C ILE A 334 4.02 31.10 6.58
N ASP A 335 5.07 30.45 7.08
CA ASP A 335 5.86 30.98 8.21
C ASP A 335 6.52 32.33 7.87
N ALA A 336 7.04 32.48 6.65
CA ALA A 336 7.60 33.74 6.15
C ALA A 336 6.52 34.83 6.01
N GLU A 337 5.35 34.51 5.44
CA GLU A 337 4.24 35.48 5.30
C GLU A 337 3.70 35.93 6.66
N LEU A 338 3.54 35.01 7.63
CA LEU A 338 3.22 35.34 9.02
C LEU A 338 4.34 36.15 9.71
N GLY A 339 5.56 36.12 9.18
CA GLY A 339 6.68 36.97 9.57
C GLY A 339 6.69 38.34 8.90
N GLY A 340 5.76 38.62 8.00
CA GLY A 340 5.74 39.85 7.20
C GLY A 340 6.64 39.82 5.97
N GLU A 341 7.25 38.67 5.63
CA GLU A 341 8.12 38.48 4.47
C GLU A 341 7.37 37.80 3.32
N THR A 342 6.31 38.44 2.82
CA THR A 342 5.49 37.92 1.72
C THR A 342 6.29 37.66 0.45
N GLY A 343 7.33 38.45 0.15
CA GLY A 343 8.23 38.20 -0.98
C GLY A 343 8.95 36.85 -0.86
N THR A 344 9.52 36.56 0.32
CA THR A 344 10.12 35.25 0.66
C THR A 344 9.06 34.14 0.63
N GLY A 345 7.84 34.42 1.12
CA GLY A 345 6.70 33.51 1.07
C GLY A 345 6.37 33.04 -0.35
N ILE A 346 6.30 33.97 -1.30
CA ILE A 346 6.06 33.67 -2.72
C ILE A 346 7.20 32.83 -3.32
N ALA A 347 8.46 33.14 -2.98
CA ALA A 347 9.61 32.37 -3.46
C ALA A 347 9.55 30.90 -2.99
N TRP A 348 9.16 30.65 -1.73
CA TRP A 348 8.93 29.30 -1.24
C TRP A 348 7.81 28.57 -2.00
N LEU A 349 6.68 29.24 -2.27
CA LEU A 349 5.61 28.63 -3.08
C LEU A 349 6.09 28.25 -4.48
N ARG A 350 6.87 29.11 -5.14
CA ARG A 350 7.48 28.83 -6.44
C ARG A 350 8.44 27.63 -6.37
N ALA A 351 9.23 27.52 -5.31
CA ALA A 351 10.09 26.35 -5.07
C ALA A 351 9.25 25.06 -4.92
N GLY A 352 8.11 25.15 -4.24
CA GLY A 352 7.15 24.05 -4.12
C GLY A 352 6.57 23.62 -5.47
N LEU A 353 6.14 24.56 -6.32
CA LEU A 353 5.67 24.25 -7.68
C LEU A 353 6.75 23.57 -8.54
N ALA A 354 7.99 24.04 -8.44
CA ALA A 354 9.11 23.43 -9.14
C ALA A 354 9.34 21.97 -8.72
N GLU A 355 9.26 21.64 -7.42
CA GLU A 355 9.35 20.26 -6.92
C GLU A 355 8.26 19.35 -7.51
N LEU A 356 7.03 19.88 -7.66
CA LEU A 356 5.90 19.19 -8.28
C LEU A 356 6.01 19.09 -9.82
N GLY A 357 7.06 19.64 -10.41
CA GLY A 357 7.26 19.70 -11.87
C GLY A 357 6.31 20.66 -12.58
N VAL A 358 5.82 21.68 -11.88
CA VAL A 358 4.99 22.74 -12.45
C VAL A 358 5.91 23.91 -12.79
N GLU A 359 6.32 23.97 -14.05
CA GLU A 359 7.12 25.09 -14.56
C GLU A 359 6.25 26.33 -14.79
N ARG A 360 6.68 27.46 -14.24
CA ARG A 360 6.13 28.78 -14.56
C ARG A 360 6.77 29.22 -15.88
N LYS A 361 5.98 29.40 -16.94
CA LYS A 361 6.45 30.09 -18.15
C LYS A 361 6.90 31.49 -17.72
N GLY A 362 8.18 31.79 -17.95
CA GLY A 362 8.82 33.03 -17.55
C GLY A 362 8.18 34.27 -18.18
N GLU A 363 8.51 35.43 -17.61
CA GLU A 363 8.14 36.79 -18.00
C GLU A 363 8.63 37.23 -19.39
N ASP A 364 8.91 36.31 -20.31
CA ASP A 364 9.23 36.62 -21.70
C ASP A 364 8.00 36.39 -22.58
N GLY A 365 7.22 37.46 -22.71
CA GLY A 365 6.82 38.04 -24.00
C GLY A 365 6.26 37.18 -25.15
N HIS A 366 5.85 35.92 -24.98
CA HIS A 366 5.15 35.19 -26.03
C HIS A 366 3.85 34.55 -25.50
N ARG A 367 2.76 35.30 -25.71
CA ARG A 367 1.39 34.76 -25.74
C ARG A 367 1.32 33.68 -26.81
N ASP A 368 1.56 32.43 -26.44
CA ASP A 368 1.12 31.30 -27.25
C ASP A 368 0.62 30.10 -26.43
N ARG A 369 -0.68 29.84 -26.65
CA ARG A 369 -1.48 28.61 -26.48
C ARG A 369 -1.52 27.96 -25.08
N GLY A 370 -2.21 28.61 -24.16
CA GLY A 370 -2.62 28.04 -22.85
C GLY A 370 -3.92 27.21 -22.83
N GLY A 371 -4.66 27.10 -23.95
CA GLY A 371 -5.99 26.48 -23.96
C GLY A 371 -6.00 24.97 -23.71
N PHE A 372 -5.09 24.20 -24.33
CA PHE A 372 -5.10 22.73 -24.25
C PHE A 372 -4.56 22.18 -22.91
N ARG A 373 -3.59 22.86 -22.29
CA ARG A 373 -3.01 22.40 -21.00
C ARG A 373 -3.95 22.70 -19.83
N GLY A 374 -4.69 23.82 -19.89
CA GLY A 374 -5.77 24.14 -18.94
C GLY A 374 -6.92 23.15 -19.04
N LEU A 375 -7.39 22.84 -20.27
CA LEU A 375 -8.43 21.82 -20.49
C LEU A 375 -7.99 20.42 -20.04
N ARG A 376 -6.73 20.02 -20.30
CA ARG A 376 -6.19 18.73 -19.84
C ARG A 376 -6.10 18.65 -18.31
N LYS A 377 -5.73 19.76 -17.66
CA LYS A 377 -5.74 19.88 -16.20
C LYS A 377 -7.16 19.72 -15.68
N GLU A 378 -8.10 20.56 -16.10
CA GLU A 378 -9.51 20.49 -15.66
C GLU A 378 -10.13 19.09 -15.90
N TRP A 379 -9.81 18.44 -17.02
CA TRP A 379 -10.30 17.10 -17.31
C TRP A 379 -9.69 16.03 -16.40
N SER A 380 -8.39 16.12 -16.09
CA SER A 380 -7.74 15.23 -15.12
C SER A 380 -8.30 15.43 -13.71
N GLU A 381 -8.62 16.66 -13.35
CA GLU A 381 -9.19 17.03 -12.06
C GLU A 381 -10.60 16.47 -11.88
N ARG A 382 -11.48 16.65 -12.87
CA ARG A 382 -12.84 16.06 -12.86
C ARG A 382 -12.79 14.53 -12.80
N ARG A 383 -11.79 13.91 -13.44
CA ARG A 383 -11.60 12.45 -13.38
C ARG A 383 -11.19 12.00 -11.98
N GLU A 384 -10.39 12.79 -11.28
CA GLU A 384 -9.98 12.50 -9.92
C GLU A 384 -11.13 12.66 -8.93
N ASP A 385 -11.93 13.73 -9.02
CA ASP A 385 -13.10 13.88 -8.13
C ASP A 385 -14.07 12.70 -8.32
N LYS A 386 -14.32 12.32 -9.58
CA LYS A 386 -15.17 11.16 -9.92
C LYS A 386 -14.59 9.84 -9.38
N LYS A 387 -13.26 9.73 -9.27
CA LYS A 387 -12.60 8.58 -8.65
C LYS A 387 -12.81 8.57 -7.14
N VAL A 388 -12.70 9.73 -6.48
CA VAL A 388 -12.97 9.86 -5.03
C VAL A 388 -14.42 9.50 -4.72
N GLU A 389 -15.38 10.03 -5.49
CA GLU A 389 -16.81 9.73 -5.35
C GLU A 389 -17.11 8.24 -5.46
N ARG A 390 -16.50 7.57 -6.43
CA ARG A 390 -16.70 6.13 -6.67
C ARG A 390 -15.84 5.24 -5.76
N GLY A 391 -14.93 5.82 -4.99
CA GLY A 391 -13.93 5.08 -4.20
C GLY A 391 -12.90 4.32 -5.04
N LEU A 392 -12.72 4.68 -6.33
CA LEU A 392 -11.88 3.96 -7.29
C LEU A 392 -10.51 4.60 -7.44
N ASP A 393 -9.43 3.96 -7.01
CA ASP A 393 -8.03 4.36 -7.29
C ASP A 393 -7.75 5.88 -7.18
N TRP A 394 -8.37 6.50 -6.18
CA TRP A 394 -8.20 7.92 -5.87
C TRP A 394 -6.92 8.15 -5.06
N GLY A 395 -6.24 9.27 -5.27
CA GLY A 395 -4.96 9.54 -4.61
C GLY A 395 -3.78 8.71 -5.12
N ALA A 396 -3.89 8.15 -6.33
CA ALA A 396 -2.78 7.44 -6.98
C ALA A 396 -1.59 8.35 -7.35
N ASP A 397 -1.76 9.67 -7.23
CA ASP A 397 -0.77 10.71 -7.48
C ASP A 397 -0.05 11.20 -6.20
N GLY A 398 -0.21 10.50 -5.08
CA GLY A 398 0.46 10.88 -3.82
C GLY A 398 -0.01 12.22 -3.22
N GLY A 399 -1.10 12.81 -3.71
CA GLY A 399 -1.57 14.15 -3.30
C GLY A 399 -0.89 15.31 -4.04
N ARG A 400 -0.21 15.02 -5.15
CA ARG A 400 0.46 16.02 -5.99
C ARG A 400 -0.51 17.05 -6.57
N LEU A 401 -1.66 16.63 -7.08
CA LEU A 401 -2.67 17.52 -7.66
C LEU A 401 -3.32 18.42 -6.61
N GLU A 402 -3.68 17.84 -5.46
CA GLU A 402 -4.19 18.60 -4.31
C GLU A 402 -3.19 19.69 -3.89
N GLU A 403 -1.93 19.32 -3.67
CA GLU A 403 -0.92 20.27 -3.22
C GLU A 403 -0.63 21.36 -4.25
N THR A 404 -0.62 21.00 -5.54
CA THR A 404 -0.47 21.98 -6.64
C THR A 404 -1.54 23.07 -6.55
N ARG A 405 -2.80 22.69 -6.35
CA ARG A 405 -3.92 23.64 -6.26
C ARG A 405 -3.79 24.56 -5.06
N VAL A 406 -3.38 24.03 -3.91
CA VAL A 406 -3.16 24.83 -2.70
C VAL A 406 -2.07 25.87 -2.94
N ILE A 407 -0.94 25.45 -3.50
CA ILE A 407 0.18 26.36 -3.76
C ILE A 407 -0.21 27.42 -4.79
N GLU A 408 -0.88 27.06 -5.88
CA GLU A 408 -1.35 28.03 -6.90
C GLU A 408 -2.34 29.06 -6.32
N MET A 409 -3.27 28.63 -5.47
CA MET A 409 -4.23 29.52 -4.80
C MET A 409 -3.50 30.53 -3.89
N LEU A 410 -2.54 30.06 -3.08
CA LEU A 410 -1.75 30.92 -2.21
C LEU A 410 -0.84 31.84 -3.01
N GLU A 411 -0.18 31.34 -4.07
CA GLU A 411 0.73 32.13 -4.90
C GLU A 411 -0.02 33.28 -5.59
N ALA A 412 -1.20 33.00 -6.16
CA ALA A 412 -2.03 34.01 -6.78
C ALA A 412 -2.47 35.09 -5.77
N LYS A 413 -2.89 34.68 -4.58
CA LYS A 413 -3.30 35.59 -3.50
C LYS A 413 -2.14 36.48 -3.06
N TRP A 414 -1.00 35.89 -2.70
CA TRP A 414 0.14 36.61 -2.15
C TRP A 414 0.85 37.46 -3.20
N THR A 415 0.91 37.02 -4.46
CA THR A 415 1.45 37.85 -5.56
C THR A 415 0.60 39.11 -5.72
N LYS A 416 -0.74 38.98 -5.76
CA LYS A 416 -1.63 40.15 -5.83
C LYS A 416 -1.44 41.10 -4.65
N GLN A 417 -1.36 40.57 -3.43
CA GLN A 417 -1.13 41.38 -2.23
C GLN A 417 0.24 42.07 -2.25
N ASN A 418 1.28 41.37 -2.68
CA ASN A 418 2.62 41.93 -2.78
C ASN A 418 2.68 43.03 -3.84
N ASP A 419 2.15 42.80 -5.03
CA ASP A 419 2.18 43.79 -6.12
C ASP A 419 1.34 45.04 -5.83
N THR A 420 0.26 44.89 -5.03
CA THR A 420 -0.66 46.00 -4.73
C THR A 420 -0.25 46.79 -3.49
N MET A 421 0.28 46.13 -2.46
CA MET A 421 0.42 46.72 -1.11
C MET A 421 1.85 46.68 -0.54
N LEU A 422 2.58 45.58 -0.71
CA LEU A 422 3.82 45.34 0.05
C LEU A 422 5.09 45.64 -0.75
N THR A 423 5.04 45.44 -2.07
CA THR A 423 6.13 45.68 -3.03
C THR A 423 7.47 45.05 -2.62
N GLN A 424 7.45 43.90 -1.95
CA GLN A 424 8.67 43.23 -1.51
C GLN A 424 9.34 42.51 -2.68
N PRO A 425 10.67 42.55 -2.79
CA PRO A 425 11.39 41.76 -3.79
C PRO A 425 11.21 40.26 -3.52
N ILE A 426 11.06 39.48 -4.60
CA ILE A 426 10.94 38.02 -4.50
C ILE A 426 12.33 37.42 -4.68
N PRO A 427 12.93 36.78 -3.65
CA PRO A 427 14.26 36.21 -3.76
C PRO A 427 14.30 34.99 -4.69
N PRO A 428 15.48 34.61 -5.20
CA PRO A 428 15.65 33.37 -5.93
C PRO A 428 15.38 32.15 -5.03
N THR A 429 14.91 31.05 -5.63
CA THR A 429 14.48 29.84 -4.90
C THR A 429 15.63 28.94 -4.47
N ALA A 430 16.73 28.90 -5.22
CA ALA A 430 17.86 28.01 -4.94
C ALA A 430 18.52 28.21 -3.55
N PRO A 431 18.77 29.45 -3.09
CA PRO A 431 19.32 29.68 -1.74
C PRO A 431 18.36 29.23 -0.63
N LEU A 432 17.05 29.42 -0.82
CA LEU A 432 16.04 29.00 0.15
C LEU A 432 16.04 27.48 0.33
N LEU A 433 16.08 26.73 -0.77
CA LEU A 433 16.16 25.26 -0.72
C LEU A 433 17.44 24.78 -0.02
N GLY A 434 18.54 25.52 -0.13
CA GLY A 434 19.79 25.24 0.58
C GLY A 434 19.73 25.47 2.10
N GLN A 435 18.74 26.23 2.58
CA GLN A 435 18.53 26.51 4.01
C GLN A 435 17.52 25.58 4.67
N MET A 436 16.96 24.60 3.94
CA MET A 436 16.00 23.66 4.51
C MET A 436 16.64 22.89 5.69
N PRO A 437 16.04 22.93 6.90
CA PRO A 437 16.50 22.13 8.04
C PRO A 437 16.18 20.64 7.82
N SER A 438 16.57 19.76 8.74
CA SER A 438 16.13 18.36 8.71
C SER A 438 14.68 18.19 9.14
N GLY A 439 14.07 17.10 8.67
CA GLY A 439 12.77 16.62 9.10
C GLY A 439 12.66 16.47 10.63
N ARG A 440 11.44 16.53 11.14
CA ARG A 440 11.15 16.22 12.55
C ARG A 440 10.23 15.01 12.62
N GLU A 441 10.71 13.97 13.29
CA GLU A 441 9.90 12.78 13.59
C GLU A 441 8.81 13.10 14.62
N ILE A 442 7.64 12.49 14.43
CA ILE A 442 6.49 12.61 15.34
C ILE A 442 5.99 11.26 15.85
N HIS A 443 6.18 10.20 15.06
CA HIS A 443 5.68 8.87 15.38
C HIS A 443 6.79 8.01 15.99
N THR A 444 6.45 7.30 17.05
CA THR A 444 7.23 6.16 17.54
C THR A 444 6.43 4.90 17.24
N ILE A 445 7.00 3.98 16.48
CA ILE A 445 6.34 2.73 16.14
C ILE A 445 6.20 1.90 17.41
N LYS A 446 4.96 1.51 17.73
CA LYS A 446 4.71 0.53 18.78
C LYS A 446 5.14 -0.83 18.28
N GLN A 447 5.85 -1.59 19.12
CA GLN A 447 6.20 -2.96 18.78
C GLN A 447 4.94 -3.79 18.52
N PHE A 448 4.93 -4.53 17.41
CA PHE A 448 3.85 -5.46 17.12
C PHE A 448 3.77 -6.54 18.20
N GLN A 449 2.60 -6.69 18.81
CA GLN A 449 2.34 -7.75 19.76
C GLN A 449 1.91 -9.00 19.01
N GLN A 450 2.72 -10.05 19.10
CA GLN A 450 2.37 -11.34 18.51
C GLN A 450 1.10 -11.87 19.17
N PRO A 451 0.02 -12.10 18.41
CA PRO A 451 -1.19 -12.66 18.98
C PRO A 451 -0.96 -14.14 19.27
N MET A 452 -1.35 -14.57 20.47
CA MET A 452 -1.21 -15.94 20.94
C MET A 452 -2.60 -16.56 21.09
N LEU A 453 -2.70 -17.88 20.91
CA LEU A 453 -3.91 -18.62 21.23
C LEU A 453 -4.15 -18.59 22.74
N SER A 454 -5.41 -18.43 23.16
CA SER A 454 -5.73 -18.47 24.58
C SER A 454 -5.49 -19.89 25.15
N PRO A 455 -5.19 -20.00 26.46
CA PRO A 455 -5.04 -21.30 27.11
C PRO A 455 -6.22 -22.23 26.90
N ASP A 456 -7.46 -21.71 26.96
CA ASP A 456 -8.67 -22.50 26.75
C ASP A 456 -8.77 -23.08 25.33
N VAL A 457 -8.33 -22.33 24.32
CA VAL A 457 -8.31 -22.79 22.93
C VAL A 457 -7.23 -23.85 22.73
N LEU A 458 -6.06 -23.69 23.37
CA LEU A 458 -5.01 -24.71 23.36
C LEU A 458 -5.49 -25.99 24.02
N GLU A 459 -6.06 -25.92 25.23
CA GLU A 459 -6.55 -27.10 25.96
C GLU A 459 -7.60 -27.87 25.15
N ALA A 460 -8.52 -27.16 24.49
CA ALA A 460 -9.52 -27.78 23.63
C ALA A 460 -8.91 -28.56 22.44
N MET A 461 -7.71 -28.20 21.97
CA MET A 461 -7.04 -28.85 20.85
C MET A 461 -6.22 -30.08 21.22
N ARG A 462 -6.16 -30.44 22.51
CA ARG A 462 -5.54 -31.70 22.97
C ARG A 462 -6.37 -32.93 22.60
N ALA A 463 -7.68 -32.74 22.41
CA ALA A 463 -8.53 -33.79 21.85
C ALA A 463 -8.14 -34.06 20.38
N PRO A 464 -8.13 -35.33 19.93
CA PRO A 464 -7.99 -35.67 18.52
C PRO A 464 -9.09 -35.00 17.68
N PRO A 465 -8.80 -34.64 16.42
CA PRO A 465 -9.80 -34.01 15.57
C PRO A 465 -10.93 -34.98 15.22
N ASP A 466 -12.17 -34.49 15.25
CA ASP A 466 -13.37 -35.28 14.90
C ASP A 466 -13.44 -35.66 13.41
N ARG A 467 -12.65 -35.01 12.56
CA ARG A 467 -12.61 -35.22 11.10
C ARG A 467 -11.19 -35.14 10.56
N ALA A 468 -10.95 -35.82 9.43
CA ALA A 468 -9.71 -35.68 8.69
C ALA A 468 -9.59 -34.27 8.05
N ASP A 469 -8.36 -33.80 7.90
CA ASP A 469 -8.03 -32.52 7.26
C ASP A 469 -7.84 -32.70 5.75
N ASP A 470 -8.93 -33.13 5.09
CA ASP A 470 -8.95 -33.39 3.66
C ASP A 470 -9.07 -32.08 2.88
N VAL A 471 -8.13 -31.85 1.96
CA VAL A 471 -8.24 -30.76 0.99
C VAL A 471 -9.27 -31.18 -0.05
N GLU A 472 -10.54 -30.80 0.15
CA GLU A 472 -11.51 -30.91 -0.93
C GLU A 472 -10.97 -30.15 -2.15
N ASN A 473 -10.70 -30.88 -3.22
CA ASN A 473 -10.11 -30.38 -4.45
C ASN A 473 -11.16 -29.57 -5.23
N TYR A 474 -11.61 -28.46 -4.65
CA TYR A 474 -12.43 -27.49 -5.35
C TYR A 474 -11.56 -26.85 -6.43
N PRO A 475 -11.87 -27.04 -7.72
CA PRO A 475 -11.12 -26.39 -8.79
C PRO A 475 -11.13 -24.88 -8.53
N SER A 476 -9.94 -24.31 -8.48
CA SER A 476 -9.78 -22.88 -8.34
C SER A 476 -10.34 -22.23 -9.60
N SER A 477 -11.58 -21.77 -9.56
CA SER A 477 -12.35 -21.25 -10.71
C SER A 477 -11.70 -20.07 -11.48
N ASP A 478 -10.51 -19.60 -11.08
CA ASP A 478 -9.60 -18.79 -11.90
C ASP A 478 -9.06 -19.55 -13.14
N GLU A 479 -9.13 -20.89 -13.19
CA GLU A 479 -8.64 -21.67 -14.34
C GLU A 479 -9.62 -21.67 -15.54
N GLU A 480 -10.90 -21.37 -15.35
CA GLU A 480 -11.87 -21.32 -16.45
C GLU A 480 -11.66 -20.12 -17.39
N THR A 481 -10.89 -19.10 -16.97
CA THR A 481 -10.62 -17.93 -17.82
C THR A 481 -9.32 -18.05 -18.63
N ALA A 482 -8.53 -19.12 -18.42
CA ALA A 482 -7.24 -19.30 -19.07
C ALA A 482 -7.26 -20.30 -20.25
N VAL A 483 -8.37 -21.01 -20.48
CA VAL A 483 -8.56 -21.80 -21.71
C VAL A 483 -9.15 -20.88 -22.80
N GLY A 484 -8.35 -19.88 -23.19
CA GLY A 484 -8.61 -19.13 -24.39
C GLY A 484 -8.49 -20.07 -25.59
N SER A 485 -9.59 -20.24 -26.30
CA SER A 485 -9.64 -20.86 -27.63
C SER A 485 -8.41 -20.45 -28.45
N VAL A 486 -7.67 -21.43 -28.94
CA VAL A 486 -6.55 -21.21 -29.87
C VAL A 486 -7.12 -20.43 -31.06
N PRO A 487 -6.59 -19.25 -31.42
CA PRO A 487 -7.10 -18.48 -32.55
C PRO A 487 -6.96 -19.32 -33.82
N GLY A 488 -8.08 -19.80 -34.37
CA GLY A 488 -8.12 -20.59 -35.61
C GLY A 488 -9.04 -21.82 -35.61
N ALA A 489 -9.64 -22.22 -34.48
CA ALA A 489 -10.59 -23.34 -34.48
C ALA A 489 -12.01 -22.88 -34.85
N PHE A 490 -12.51 -23.34 -35.99
CA PHE A 490 -13.90 -23.16 -36.42
C PHE A 490 -14.88 -23.94 -35.51
N PRO A 491 -16.05 -23.38 -35.15
CA PRO A 491 -17.01 -24.05 -34.30
C PRO A 491 -17.82 -25.06 -35.12
N GLY A 492 -17.63 -26.36 -34.85
CA GLY A 492 -18.46 -27.42 -35.40
C GLY A 492 -17.70 -28.62 -35.94
N SER A 493 -17.11 -29.42 -35.06
CA SER A 493 -16.77 -30.83 -35.38
C SER A 493 -16.93 -31.71 -34.15
N SER A 494 -18.16 -31.76 -33.63
CA SER A 494 -18.61 -32.95 -32.91
C SER A 494 -18.94 -34.03 -33.96
N VAL A 495 -17.92 -34.77 -34.40
CA VAL A 495 -18.13 -36.02 -35.14
C VAL A 495 -17.41 -37.10 -34.36
N GLY A 496 -18.19 -37.86 -33.60
CA GLY A 496 -17.71 -39.08 -32.98
C GLY A 496 -17.27 -40.07 -34.04
N LEU A 497 -16.05 -40.57 -33.93
CA LEU A 497 -15.65 -41.81 -34.55
C LEU A 497 -15.18 -42.76 -33.44
N ARG A 498 -16.11 -43.59 -33.00
CA ARG A 498 -15.79 -44.97 -32.62
C ARG A 498 -15.48 -45.70 -33.93
N THR A 499 -14.31 -46.27 -34.07
CA THR A 499 -14.06 -47.30 -35.08
C THR A 499 -13.44 -48.51 -34.39
N GLY A 500 -14.30 -49.52 -34.23
CA GLY A 500 -13.89 -50.89 -34.01
C GLY A 500 -13.31 -51.50 -35.28
N THR A 501 -12.53 -52.55 -35.04
CA THR A 501 -11.81 -53.44 -35.95
C THR A 501 -12.71 -54.20 -36.97
N PRO A 502 -12.10 -54.87 -37.99
CA PRO A 502 -12.65 -55.06 -39.33
C PRO A 502 -13.34 -56.41 -39.55
N GLY A 503 -14.14 -56.52 -40.62
CA GLY A 503 -14.67 -57.80 -41.09
C GLY A 503 -15.49 -57.73 -42.40
N TYR A 504 -14.81 -58.08 -43.49
CA TYR A 504 -15.22 -58.82 -44.71
C TYR A 504 -16.66 -58.85 -45.28
N PHE A 505 -16.63 -58.78 -46.63
CA PHE A 505 -17.62 -59.00 -47.70
C PHE A 505 -18.54 -57.85 -48.09
#